data_AF-A0AA38CVB1-F1
#
_entry.id   AF-A0AA38CVB1-F1
#
_cell.length_a   1.000
_cell.length_b   1.000
_cell.length_c   1.000
_cell.angle_alpha   90.00
_cell.angle_beta   90.00
_cell.angle_gamma   90.00
#
_symmetry.space_group_name_H-M   'P 1'
#
loop_
_entity.id
_entity.type
_entity.pdbx_description
1 polymer ?
#
loop_
_entity_poly.entity_id
_entity_poly.type
_entity_poly.pdbx_seq_one_letter_code
_entity_poly.pdbx_strand_id
1 'polypeptide(L)'
;MSDIDTEITGSPGSIEGTATWLRDTLAPAVEAAGEAITAARRLAGESWNAAAGSDFRGIAQRAIGATDDLDAAVRDLAGDLDDFASELRRCQGLMSDARADARDGDLVVTGFVIGDPGPGLSQPEMPRGRPPTPCGTPTTTTSRPTTRRTRGSASTTP
;
A
#
# COMPACT_ATOMS: atom_id res chain seq x y z
N MET A 1 -7.60 1.85 -26.09
CA MET A 1 -7.07 1.80 -24.71
C MET A 1 -7.38 0.39 -24.22
N SER A 2 -6.44 -0.22 -23.51
CA SER A 2 -6.50 -1.65 -23.17
C SER A 2 -6.94 -1.83 -21.72
N ASP A 3 -7.57 -2.96 -21.45
CA ASP A 3 -7.98 -3.37 -20.11
C ASP A 3 -6.80 -3.38 -19.12
N ILE A 4 -7.10 -3.19 -17.84
CA ILE A 4 -6.11 -3.14 -16.75
C ILE A 4 -6.19 -4.42 -15.93
N ASP A 5 -5.12 -5.19 -15.92
CA ASP A 5 -4.96 -6.34 -15.03
C ASP A 5 -4.44 -5.88 -13.65
N THR A 6 -5.11 -6.31 -12.60
CA THR A 6 -4.81 -5.97 -11.20
C THR A 6 -4.49 -7.20 -10.36
N GLU A 7 -4.15 -8.33 -11.00
CA GLU A 7 -3.75 -9.55 -10.29
C GLU A 7 -2.39 -9.36 -9.60
N ILE A 8 -2.34 -9.69 -8.32
CA ILE A 8 -1.10 -9.81 -7.54
C ILE A 8 -1.08 -11.20 -6.91
N THR A 9 -0.24 -12.08 -7.47
CA THR A 9 -0.12 -13.47 -7.04
C THR A 9 0.65 -13.62 -5.74
N GLY A 10 0.29 -14.62 -4.93
CA GLY A 10 1.02 -14.99 -3.72
C GLY A 10 0.11 -15.24 -2.53
N SER A 11 0.68 -15.80 -1.46
CA SER A 11 -0.04 -16.11 -0.21
C SER A 11 0.70 -15.49 0.98
N PRO A 12 0.27 -14.31 1.47
CA PRO A 12 0.81 -13.72 2.69
C PRO A 12 0.84 -14.69 3.86
N GLY A 13 -0.23 -15.48 4.04
CA GLY A 13 -0.31 -16.45 5.14
C GLY A 13 0.71 -17.59 5.05
N SER A 14 1.11 -18.00 3.84
CA SER A 14 2.18 -19.00 3.69
C SER A 14 3.55 -18.44 4.08
N ILE A 15 3.77 -17.15 3.83
CA ILE A 15 5.01 -16.45 4.16
C ILE A 15 5.09 -16.25 5.69
N GLU A 16 4.02 -15.77 6.31
CA GLU A 16 3.89 -15.64 7.77
C GLU A 16 4.04 -17.00 8.47
N GLY A 17 3.51 -18.07 7.89
CA GLY A 17 3.72 -19.43 8.41
C GLY A 17 5.18 -19.84 8.41
N THR A 18 5.96 -19.41 7.41
CA THR A 18 7.41 -19.66 7.34
C THR A 18 8.16 -18.82 8.37
N ALA A 19 7.82 -17.53 8.50
CA ALA A 19 8.38 -16.64 9.51
C ALA A 19 8.13 -17.19 10.93
N THR A 20 6.91 -17.66 11.19
CA THR A 20 6.51 -18.30 12.44
C THR A 20 7.36 -19.55 12.71
N TRP A 21 7.55 -20.43 11.73
CA TRP A 21 8.38 -21.62 11.91
C TRP A 21 9.85 -21.27 12.22
N LEU A 22 10.41 -20.26 11.54
CA LEU A 22 11.77 -19.80 11.81
C LEU A 22 11.92 -19.30 13.26
N ARG A 23 10.97 -18.48 13.71
CA ARG A 23 10.99 -17.86 15.03
C ARG A 23 10.71 -18.84 16.16
N ASP A 24 9.72 -19.72 15.99
CA ASP A 24 9.17 -20.52 17.08
C ASP A 24 9.75 -21.93 17.11
N THR A 25 10.37 -22.39 16.02
CA THR A 25 10.94 -23.74 15.92
C THR A 25 12.44 -23.70 15.69
N LEU A 26 12.91 -23.00 14.65
CA LEU A 26 14.33 -23.04 14.29
C LEU A 26 15.21 -22.27 15.28
N ALA A 27 14.87 -21.03 15.61
CA ALA A 27 15.66 -20.21 16.54
C ALA A 27 15.85 -20.91 17.91
N PRO A 28 14.79 -21.43 18.58
CA PRO A 28 14.96 -22.17 19.83
C PRO A 28 15.82 -23.44 19.69
N ALA A 29 15.76 -24.12 18.55
CA ALA A 29 16.60 -25.29 18.31
C ALA A 29 18.09 -24.94 18.15
N VAL A 30 18.39 -23.79 17.52
CA VAL A 30 19.75 -23.27 17.39
C VAL A 30 20.29 -22.81 18.75
N GLU A 31 19.48 -22.09 19.51
CA GLU A 31 19.82 -21.67 20.89
C GLU A 31 20.15 -22.87 21.77
N ALA A 32 19.28 -23.90 21.78
CA ALA A 32 19.52 -25.13 22.53
C ALA A 32 20.81 -25.87 22.09
N ALA A 33 21.16 -25.82 20.80
CA ALA A 33 22.43 -26.37 20.32
C ALA A 33 23.63 -25.59 20.87
N GLY A 34 23.57 -24.25 20.89
CA GLY A 34 24.59 -23.38 21.48
C GLY A 34 24.79 -23.64 22.99
N GLU A 35 23.69 -23.82 23.73
CA GLU A 35 23.72 -24.19 25.15
C GLU A 35 24.39 -25.55 25.36
N ALA A 36 24.05 -26.56 24.54
CA ALA A 36 24.65 -27.88 24.61
C ALA A 36 26.17 -27.85 24.36
N ILE A 37 26.62 -27.06 23.38
CA ILE A 37 28.06 -26.87 23.11
C ILE A 37 28.73 -26.16 24.29
N THR A 38 28.07 -25.15 24.87
CA THR A 38 28.57 -24.43 26.05
C THR A 38 28.74 -25.37 27.25
N ALA A 39 27.76 -26.25 27.49
CA ALA A 39 27.84 -27.25 28.54
C ALA A 39 28.96 -28.26 28.30
N ALA A 40 29.10 -28.77 27.07
CA ALA A 40 30.18 -29.68 26.70
C ALA A 40 31.57 -29.03 26.87
N ARG A 41 31.72 -27.75 26.48
CA ARG A 41 32.94 -26.97 26.69
C ARG A 41 33.30 -26.86 28.17
N ARG A 42 32.32 -26.59 29.03
CA ARG A 42 32.51 -26.47 30.47
C ARG A 42 32.97 -27.80 31.08
N LEU A 43 32.31 -28.90 30.74
CA LEU A 43 32.64 -30.24 31.21
C LEU A 43 34.05 -30.69 30.77
N ALA A 44 34.41 -30.44 29.51
CA ALA A 44 35.77 -30.68 29.03
C ALA A 44 36.79 -29.78 29.74
N GLY A 45 36.39 -28.54 30.07
CA GLY A 45 37.20 -27.59 30.81
C GLY A 45 37.63 -28.10 32.19
N GLU A 46 36.75 -28.84 32.85
CA GLU A 46 36.96 -29.40 34.19
C GLU A 46 37.79 -30.70 34.17
N SER A 47 37.76 -31.45 33.07
CA SER A 47 38.33 -32.81 32.98
C SER A 47 39.60 -32.92 32.12
N TRP A 48 39.79 -32.06 31.11
CA TRP A 48 40.88 -32.17 30.13
C TRP A 48 41.93 -31.07 30.35
N ASN A 49 42.95 -31.37 31.15
CA ASN A 49 44.04 -30.44 31.51
C ASN A 49 45.24 -30.45 30.53
N ALA A 50 45.06 -30.91 29.28
CA ALA A 50 46.11 -31.05 28.28
C ALA A 50 45.81 -30.24 27.00
N ALA A 51 46.76 -30.22 26.05
CA ALA A 51 46.64 -29.49 24.77
C ALA A 51 45.31 -29.76 24.02
N ALA A 52 44.83 -31.01 24.03
CA ALA A 52 43.54 -31.38 23.44
C ALA A 52 42.34 -30.63 24.06
N GLY A 53 42.39 -30.30 25.36
CA GLY A 53 41.37 -29.51 26.03
C GLY A 53 41.39 -28.03 25.60
N SER A 54 42.58 -27.47 25.35
CA SER A 54 42.73 -26.11 24.82
C SER A 54 42.18 -26.01 23.39
N ASP A 55 42.52 -26.96 22.53
CA ASP A 55 42.05 -26.99 21.14
C ASP A 55 40.53 -27.18 21.07
N PHE A 56 39.98 -28.09 21.89
CA PHE A 56 38.54 -28.28 21.99
C PHE A 56 37.82 -27.00 22.44
N ARG A 57 38.33 -26.29 23.45
CA ARG A 57 37.74 -25.01 23.89
C ARG A 57 37.73 -23.97 22.76
N GLY A 58 38.79 -23.92 21.95
CA GLY A 58 38.87 -23.04 20.79
C GLY A 58 37.84 -23.39 19.71
N ILE A 59 37.63 -24.67 19.42
CA ILE A 59 36.60 -25.13 18.48
C ILE A 59 35.20 -24.83 19.03
N ALA A 60 34.94 -25.18 20.29
CA ALA A 60 33.65 -24.93 20.93
C ALA A 60 33.31 -23.44 20.98
N GLN A 61 34.26 -22.55 21.25
CA GLN A 61 34.01 -21.10 21.22
C GLN A 61 33.59 -20.62 19.82
N ARG A 62 34.21 -21.13 18.75
CA ARG A 62 33.80 -20.78 17.38
C ARG A 62 32.41 -21.32 17.06
N ALA A 63 32.10 -22.53 17.52
CA ALA A 63 30.79 -23.14 17.30
C ALA A 63 29.68 -22.37 18.05
N ILE A 64 29.93 -21.92 19.29
CA ILE A 64 29.00 -21.05 20.04
C ILE A 64 28.78 -19.73 19.29
N GLY A 65 29.84 -19.07 18.83
CA GLY A 65 29.69 -17.84 18.04
C GLY A 65 28.88 -18.07 16.76
N ALA A 66 29.10 -19.18 16.06
CA ALA A 66 28.33 -19.52 14.86
C ALA A 66 26.86 -19.83 15.16
N THR A 67 26.53 -20.41 16.33
CA THR A 67 25.13 -20.60 16.74
C THR A 67 24.47 -19.27 17.08
N ASP A 68 25.17 -18.35 17.75
CA ASP A 68 24.66 -17.02 18.07
C ASP A 68 24.39 -16.21 16.79
N ASP A 69 25.32 -16.24 15.82
CA ASP A 69 25.17 -15.57 14.52
C ASP A 69 24.00 -16.16 13.72
N LEU A 70 23.85 -17.49 13.72
CA LEU A 70 22.75 -18.15 13.03
C LEU A 70 21.40 -17.82 13.68
N ASP A 71 21.33 -17.82 15.00
CA ASP A 71 20.14 -17.48 15.77
C ASP A 71 19.66 -16.05 15.47
N ALA A 72 20.60 -15.09 15.42
CA ALA A 72 20.31 -13.72 14.98
C ALA A 72 19.78 -13.68 13.54
N ALA A 73 20.48 -14.33 12.60
CA ALA A 73 20.09 -14.35 11.19
C ALA A 73 18.70 -14.98 10.95
N VAL A 74 18.36 -16.03 11.72
CA VAL A 74 17.05 -16.68 11.65
C VAL A 74 15.93 -15.74 12.11
N ARG A 75 16.15 -14.98 13.19
CA ARG A 75 15.17 -14.02 13.70
C ARG A 75 15.01 -12.81 12.78
N ASP A 76 16.10 -12.32 12.21
CA ASP A 76 16.07 -11.23 11.23
C ASP A 76 15.29 -11.66 9.98
N LEU A 77 15.59 -12.83 9.43
CA LEU A 77 14.86 -13.37 8.28
C LEU A 77 13.37 -13.57 8.57
N ALA A 78 13.01 -14.01 9.77
CA ALA A 78 11.61 -14.11 10.17
C ALA A 78 10.91 -12.73 10.17
N GLY A 79 11.60 -11.68 10.61
CA GLY A 79 11.11 -10.30 10.53
C GLY A 79 10.91 -9.83 9.09
N ASP A 80 11.93 -10.02 8.24
CA ASP A 80 11.87 -9.63 6.83
C ASP A 80 10.70 -10.31 6.08
N LEU A 81 10.40 -11.57 6.42
CA LEU A 81 9.28 -12.29 5.85
C LEU A 81 7.92 -11.74 6.31
N ASP A 82 7.78 -11.36 7.58
CA ASP A 82 6.55 -10.74 8.10
C ASP A 82 6.29 -9.37 7.46
N ASP A 83 7.35 -8.57 7.26
CA ASP A 83 7.27 -7.28 6.58
C ASP A 83 6.86 -7.47 5.11
N PHE A 84 7.49 -8.43 4.43
CA PHE A 84 7.15 -8.75 3.05
C PHE A 84 5.70 -9.25 2.90
N ALA A 85 5.23 -10.12 3.80
CA ALA A 85 3.85 -10.59 3.80
C ALA A 85 2.85 -9.44 4.02
N SER A 86 3.20 -8.49 4.89
CA SER A 86 2.38 -7.31 5.19
C SER A 86 2.24 -6.40 3.96
N GLU A 87 3.35 -6.10 3.28
CA GLU A 87 3.32 -5.28 2.06
C GLU A 87 2.62 -6.00 0.90
N LEU A 88 2.80 -7.32 0.77
CA LEU A 88 2.05 -8.10 -0.22
C LEU A 88 0.54 -8.01 0.01
N ARG A 89 0.10 -8.20 1.26
CA ARG A 89 -1.31 -8.08 1.64
C ARG A 89 -1.85 -6.68 1.35
N ARG A 90 -1.07 -5.65 1.66
CA ARG A 90 -1.43 -4.26 1.36
C ARG A 90 -1.62 -4.04 -0.13
N CYS A 91 -0.68 -4.47 -0.96
CA CYS A 91 -0.78 -4.36 -2.41
C CYS A 91 -2.01 -5.09 -2.96
N GLN A 92 -2.28 -6.31 -2.49
CA GLN A 92 -3.47 -7.08 -2.85
C GLN A 92 -4.77 -6.36 -2.44
N GLY A 93 -4.77 -5.73 -1.26
CA GLY A 93 -5.86 -4.88 -0.77
C GLY A 93 -6.10 -3.67 -1.69
N LEU A 94 -5.05 -2.91 -2.01
CA LEU A 94 -5.14 -1.75 -2.90
C LEU A 94 -5.70 -2.10 -4.29
N MET A 95 -5.31 -3.24 -4.85
CA MET A 95 -5.87 -3.71 -6.12
C MET A 95 -7.34 -4.14 -5.97
N SER A 96 -7.71 -4.72 -4.83
CA SER A 96 -9.11 -5.02 -4.52
C SER A 96 -9.95 -3.77 -4.42
N ASP A 97 -9.45 -2.73 -3.77
CA ASP A 97 -10.11 -1.44 -3.61
C ASP A 97 -10.25 -0.75 -4.97
N ALA A 98 -9.19 -0.72 -5.79
CA ALA A 98 -9.26 -0.16 -7.15
C ALA A 98 -10.32 -0.86 -8.01
N ARG A 99 -10.48 -2.18 -7.87
CA ARG A 99 -11.56 -2.92 -8.54
C ARG A 99 -12.94 -2.60 -7.96
N ALA A 100 -13.06 -2.28 -6.66
CA ALA A 100 -14.32 -1.85 -6.06
C ALA A 100 -14.70 -0.46 -6.59
N ASP A 101 -13.77 0.50 -6.56
CA ASP A 101 -13.94 1.85 -7.10
C ASP A 101 -14.35 1.83 -8.58
N ALA A 102 -13.75 0.95 -9.38
CA ALA A 102 -14.12 0.79 -10.77
C ALA A 102 -15.57 0.34 -10.95
N ARG A 103 -16.03 -0.64 -10.15
CA ARG A 103 -17.44 -1.09 -10.18
C ARG A 103 -18.40 0.02 -9.75
N ASP A 104 -18.03 0.78 -8.73
CA ASP A 104 -18.80 1.93 -8.26
C ASP A 104 -18.87 3.05 -9.30
N GLY A 105 -17.86 3.16 -10.16
CA GLY A 105 -17.82 4.03 -11.33
C GLY A 105 -18.45 3.45 -12.61
N ASP A 106 -19.27 2.41 -12.49
CA ASP A 106 -19.96 1.73 -13.61
C ASP A 106 -19.02 1.09 -14.66
N LEU A 107 -17.76 0.82 -14.31
CA LEU A 107 -16.86 0.04 -15.16
C LEU A 107 -17.12 -1.46 -15.03
N VAL A 108 -16.99 -2.17 -16.14
CA VAL A 108 -17.07 -3.64 -16.16
C VAL A 108 -15.79 -4.23 -15.57
N VAL A 109 -15.92 -5.03 -14.52
CA VAL A 109 -14.77 -5.75 -13.91
C VAL A 109 -14.98 -7.25 -14.01
N THR A 110 -14.07 -7.93 -14.70
CA THR A 110 -14.08 -9.40 -14.89
C THR A 110 -12.90 -10.03 -14.16
N GLY A 111 -13.16 -10.69 -13.04
CA GLY A 111 -12.09 -11.26 -12.20
C GLY A 111 -11.16 -10.16 -11.66
N PHE A 112 -9.89 -10.22 -12.07
CA PHE A 112 -8.85 -9.23 -11.75
C PHE A 112 -8.68 -8.13 -12.81
N VAL A 113 -9.47 -8.18 -13.89
CA VAL A 113 -9.35 -7.24 -15.01
C VAL A 113 -10.43 -6.17 -14.93
N ILE A 114 -10.02 -4.90 -14.97
CA ILE A 114 -10.89 -3.74 -15.12
C ILE A 114 -10.98 -3.42 -16.61
N GLY A 115 -12.19 -3.44 -17.17
CA GLY A 115 -12.46 -3.16 -18.58
C GLY A 115 -12.31 -1.68 -18.92
N ASP A 116 -11.94 -1.41 -20.17
CA ASP A 116 -11.87 -0.05 -20.71
C ASP A 116 -13.24 0.68 -20.62
N PRO A 117 -13.29 1.96 -20.16
CA PRO A 117 -14.54 2.75 -20.14
C PRO A 117 -15.16 3.00 -21.52
N GLY A 118 -14.44 2.69 -22.59
CA GLY A 118 -14.79 3.12 -23.94
C GLY A 118 -14.47 4.60 -24.18
N PRO A 119 -14.79 5.10 -25.39
CA PRO A 119 -14.54 6.48 -25.74
C PRO A 119 -15.35 7.43 -24.86
N GLY A 120 -14.68 8.46 -24.33
CA GLY A 120 -15.35 9.51 -23.56
C GLY A 120 -16.46 10.20 -24.36
N LEU A 121 -17.45 10.74 -23.64
CA LEU A 121 -18.53 11.52 -24.25
C LEU A 121 -17.97 12.62 -25.15
N SER A 122 -18.56 12.76 -26.35
CA SER A 122 -18.25 13.87 -27.25
C SER A 122 -18.34 15.18 -26.47
N GLN A 123 -17.24 15.93 -26.37
CA GLN A 123 -17.26 17.23 -25.73
C GLN A 123 -18.36 18.08 -26.37
N PRO A 124 -19.25 18.71 -25.58
CA PRO A 124 -20.25 19.60 -26.13
C PRO A 124 -19.54 20.68 -26.96
N GLU A 125 -19.92 20.80 -28.21
CA GLU A 125 -19.40 21.83 -29.10
C GLU A 125 -19.78 23.19 -28.50
N MET A 126 -18.82 23.84 -27.83
CA MET A 126 -18.98 25.26 -27.52
C MET A 126 -19.09 26.01 -28.85
N PRO A 127 -20.08 26.90 -29.05
CA PRO A 127 -20.22 27.64 -30.29
C PRO A 127 -18.95 28.44 -30.60
N ARG A 128 -18.10 27.89 -31.48
CA ARG A 128 -16.95 28.63 -32.01
C ARG A 128 -17.49 29.64 -33.01
N GLY A 129 -17.55 30.90 -32.56
CA GLY A 129 -17.83 32.03 -33.43
C GLY A 129 -19.17 32.69 -33.18
N ARG A 130 -19.28 33.45 -32.08
CA ARG A 130 -19.94 34.75 -32.19
C ARG A 130 -18.83 35.76 -32.48
N PRO A 131 -18.72 36.32 -33.70
CA PRO A 131 -17.84 37.47 -33.92
C PRO A 131 -18.26 38.60 -32.97
N PRO A 132 -17.31 39.40 -32.44
CA PRO A 132 -17.66 40.52 -31.58
C PRO A 132 -18.61 41.43 -32.36
N THR A 133 -19.81 41.64 -31.82
CA THR A 133 -20.74 42.63 -32.37
C THR A 133 -20.01 43.98 -32.37
N PRO A 134 -19.82 44.65 -33.52
CA PRO A 134 -19.29 46.01 -33.50
C PRO A 134 -20.26 46.89 -32.72
N CYS A 135 -19.75 47.61 -31.73
CA CYS A 135 -20.48 48.57 -30.93
C CYS A 135 -21.09 49.63 -31.86
N GLY A 136 -22.40 49.54 -32.10
CA GLY A 136 -23.17 50.52 -32.86
C GLY A 136 -23.39 51.78 -32.02
N THR A 137 -23.04 52.92 -32.60
CA THR A 137 -23.22 54.29 -32.07
C THR A 137 -24.66 54.58 -31.63
N PRO A 138 -24.87 55.43 -30.60
CA PRO A 138 -26.20 55.77 -30.12
C PRO A 138 -26.90 56.66 -31.16
N THR A 139 -27.91 56.11 -31.85
CA THR A 139 -28.81 56.92 -32.67
C THR A 139 -30.06 57.24 -31.87
N THR A 140 -30.10 58.46 -31.35
CA THR A 140 -31.28 59.12 -30.79
C THR A 140 -32.43 59.10 -31.79
N THR A 141 -33.61 58.60 -31.41
CA THR A 141 -34.89 59.03 -32.00
C THR A 141 -36.04 58.80 -30.99
N THR A 142 -36.37 59.89 -30.31
CA THR A 142 -37.71 60.39 -29.96
C THR A 142 -38.92 59.54 -30.36
N SER A 143 -39.75 59.15 -29.39
CA SER A 143 -41.23 59.17 -29.50
C SER A 143 -41.92 59.06 -28.13
N ARG A 144 -42.52 60.18 -27.68
CA ARG A 144 -43.73 60.27 -26.81
C ARG A 144 -44.96 59.99 -27.70
N PRO A 145 -46.15 59.55 -27.24
CA PRO A 145 -46.94 60.17 -26.15
C PRO A 145 -47.70 59.17 -25.21
N THR A 146 -47.85 59.48 -23.91
CA THR A 146 -49.04 60.03 -23.21
C THR A 146 -50.23 59.08 -22.99
N THR A 147 -50.50 58.72 -21.72
CA THR A 147 -51.77 58.79 -20.93
C THR A 147 -51.70 57.77 -19.78
N ARG A 148 -52.36 57.86 -18.62
CA ARG A 148 -52.98 58.91 -17.80
C ARG A 148 -53.45 58.16 -16.53
N ARG A 149 -53.01 58.59 -15.34
CA ARG A 149 -53.71 58.62 -14.02
C ARG A 149 -54.32 57.29 -13.51
N THR A 150 -53.97 56.80 -12.30
CA THR A 150 -54.55 57.17 -10.98
C THR A 150 -53.70 56.56 -9.85
N ARG A 151 -53.09 57.34 -8.94
CA ARG A 151 -53.55 57.78 -7.61
C ARG A 151 -53.91 56.63 -6.63
N GLY A 152 -53.09 56.46 -5.59
CA GLY A 152 -53.42 55.67 -4.38
C GLY A 152 -52.22 55.54 -3.44
N SER A 153 -52.17 56.40 -2.41
CA SER A 153 -51.15 56.46 -1.35
C SER A 153 -51.42 55.49 -0.20
N ALA A 154 -50.34 55.05 0.47
CA ALA A 154 -50.15 54.79 1.92
C ALA A 154 -49.01 53.75 2.05
N SER A 155 -47.79 54.05 2.51
CA SER A 155 -47.35 54.43 3.86
C SER A 155 -47.97 53.58 4.98
N THR A 156 -47.16 52.70 5.59
CA THR A 156 -46.70 52.80 6.99
C THR A 156 -46.29 51.42 7.56
N THR A 157 -45.02 51.36 7.95
CA THR A 157 -44.26 50.52 8.92
C THR A 157 -45.06 50.26 10.23
N PRO A 158 -44.74 49.29 11.11
CA PRO A 158 -43.45 48.62 11.34
C PRO A 158 -43.39 47.10 11.25
#